data_AF-A0A1E4LKJ8-F1
#
_entry.id   AF-A0A1E4LKJ8-F1
#
_cell.length_a   1.000
_cell.length_b   1.000
_cell.length_c   1.000
_cell.angle_alpha   90.00
_cell.angle_beta   90.00
_cell.angle_gamma   90.00
#
_symmetry.space_group_name_H-M   'P 1'
#
loop_
_entity.id
_entity.type
_entity.pdbx_description
1 polymer ?
#
loop_
_entity_poly.entity_id
_entity_poly.type
_entity_poly.pdbx_seq_one_letter_code
_entity_poly.pdbx_strand_id
1 'polypeptide(L)'
;MMRAQWPRSDREMIDVTTGEYMNAPPFHTYYLTVSGHMIYDFGGNSMAFQNRALVEDLPYSDEARAYIAGNLELERALALLMERLDEAGQLDDTVIVLSADHYPYGLSDEVISEMAGYEVNTDLERFHSTLILYKHGMTPAVVEKPCSSVDVLPTVLNLLGVPYDSRLLMGRDVFSEAPPLVVFCDQSWLTDRAYFNSTAETLTVFGDEPLPDGYADAMASLVKARLTYSGLILDLDYYRTLGLN
;
A
#
# COMPACT_ATOMS: atom_id res chain seq x y z
N MET A 1 -27.26 22.32 -13.65
CA MET A 1 -26.00 22.46 -12.90
C MET A 1 -25.30 21.11 -12.94
N MET A 2 -24.08 21.02 -13.46
CA MET A 2 -23.27 19.80 -13.28
C MET A 2 -23.07 19.61 -11.78
N ARG A 3 -23.50 18.46 -11.26
CA ARG A 3 -23.27 18.07 -9.86
C ARG A 3 -21.75 18.01 -9.68
N ALA A 4 -21.22 18.63 -8.62
CA ALA A 4 -19.80 18.51 -8.30
C ALA A 4 -19.47 17.01 -8.18
N GLN A 5 -18.52 16.54 -9.00
CA GLN A 5 -18.10 15.14 -8.99
C GLN A 5 -16.98 14.98 -7.97
N TRP A 6 -17.29 14.23 -6.90
CA TRP A 6 -16.33 13.83 -5.89
C TRP A 6 -16.63 12.38 -5.45
N PRO A 7 -15.61 11.51 -5.32
CA PRO A 7 -14.26 11.69 -5.86
C PRO A 7 -14.25 11.73 -7.40
N ARG A 8 -13.09 12.08 -7.97
CA ARG A 8 -12.84 12.09 -9.43
C ARG A 8 -12.40 10.71 -9.91
N SER A 9 -12.56 10.46 -11.22
CA SER A 9 -12.24 9.19 -11.87
C SER A 9 -10.73 9.00 -12.01
N ASP A 10 -10.23 7.84 -11.58
CA ASP A 10 -8.83 7.42 -11.74
C ASP A 10 -8.54 7.11 -13.21
N ARG A 11 -9.54 6.58 -13.94
CA ARG A 11 -9.44 6.34 -15.37
C ARG A 11 -9.27 7.66 -16.13
N GLU A 12 -10.06 8.68 -15.79
CA GLU A 12 -9.93 10.03 -16.39
C GLU A 12 -8.55 10.61 -16.10
N MET A 13 -8.05 10.47 -14.86
CA MET A 13 -6.69 10.90 -14.50
C MET A 13 -5.65 10.23 -15.41
N ILE A 14 -5.71 8.92 -15.61
CA ILE A 14 -4.78 8.23 -16.54
C ILE A 14 -4.93 8.78 -17.96
N ASP A 15 -6.15 8.87 -18.48
CA ASP A 15 -6.41 9.28 -19.87
C ASP A 15 -5.82 10.67 -20.21
N VAL A 16 -5.94 11.62 -19.28
CA VAL A 16 -5.49 13.00 -19.54
C VAL A 16 -4.00 13.22 -19.25
N THR A 17 -3.35 12.36 -18.46
CA THR A 17 -1.97 12.59 -18.00
C THR A 17 -0.92 11.73 -18.71
N THR A 18 -1.26 10.58 -19.28
CA THR A 18 -0.27 9.71 -19.95
C THR A 18 0.45 10.45 -21.08
N GLY A 19 -0.24 11.34 -21.80
CA GLY A 19 0.36 12.14 -22.87
C GLY A 19 1.48 13.09 -22.41
N GLU A 20 1.56 13.41 -21.12
CA GLU A 20 2.54 14.37 -20.57
C GLU A 20 3.96 13.79 -20.46
N TYR A 21 4.08 12.48 -20.22
CA TYR A 21 5.38 11.84 -19.97
C TYR A 21 5.74 10.71 -20.94
N MET A 22 4.75 10.07 -21.58
CA MET A 22 5.00 8.90 -22.45
C MET A 22 5.95 9.20 -23.63
N ASN A 23 6.05 10.47 -24.07
CA ASN A 23 6.96 10.85 -25.16
C ASN A 23 8.39 11.22 -24.69
N ALA A 24 8.69 11.10 -23.40
CA ALA A 24 9.98 11.50 -22.82
C ALA A 24 10.58 10.45 -21.87
N PRO A 25 10.82 9.20 -22.33
CA PRO A 25 11.52 8.21 -21.52
C PRO A 25 13.00 8.60 -21.25
N PRO A 26 13.59 8.21 -20.10
CA PRO A 26 12.96 7.51 -18.98
C PRO A 26 12.08 8.44 -18.15
N PHE A 27 11.01 7.90 -17.55
CA PHE A 27 10.12 8.64 -16.66
C PHE A 27 9.93 7.92 -15.32
N HIS A 28 9.54 8.69 -14.31
CA HIS A 28 9.03 8.20 -13.04
C HIS A 28 7.77 8.98 -12.72
N THR A 29 6.62 8.31 -12.77
CA THR A 29 5.30 8.90 -12.55
C THR A 29 4.68 8.30 -11.30
N TYR A 30 4.19 9.16 -10.41
CA TYR A 30 3.49 8.75 -9.19
C TYR A 30 2.02 9.18 -9.27
N TYR A 31 1.12 8.21 -9.29
CA TYR A 31 -0.33 8.44 -9.31
C TYR A 31 -0.93 8.26 -7.92
N LEU A 32 -1.66 9.28 -7.46
CA LEU A 32 -2.51 9.21 -6.28
C LEU A 32 -3.96 9.05 -6.73
N THR A 33 -4.44 7.82 -6.69
CA THR A 33 -5.83 7.46 -7.01
C THR A 33 -6.78 7.98 -5.94
N VAL A 34 -8.01 8.31 -6.31
CA VAL A 34 -9.00 8.89 -5.39
C VAL A 34 -10.41 8.32 -5.58
N SER A 35 -10.69 7.57 -6.65
CA SER A 35 -12.05 7.06 -6.94
C SER A 35 -12.63 6.19 -5.82
N GLY A 36 -11.79 5.38 -5.19
CA GLY A 36 -12.11 4.52 -4.04
C GLY A 36 -12.15 5.23 -2.68
N HIS A 37 -12.07 6.56 -2.64
CA HIS A 37 -12.12 7.32 -1.39
C HIS A 37 -13.49 7.21 -0.69
N MET A 38 -13.48 7.37 0.64
CA MET A 38 -14.64 7.22 1.52
C MET A 38 -15.84 8.13 1.17
N ILE A 39 -16.94 7.83 1.89
CA ILE A 39 -18.37 8.00 1.55
C ILE A 39 -18.84 6.84 0.69
N TYR A 40 -18.82 5.65 1.27
CA TYR A 40 -19.16 4.40 0.59
C TYR A 40 -20.67 4.24 0.45
N ASP A 41 -21.27 5.12 -0.34
CA ASP A 41 -22.67 5.03 -0.74
C ASP A 41 -22.84 5.52 -2.19
N PHE A 42 -24.03 5.33 -2.75
CA PHE A 42 -24.35 5.75 -4.11
C PHE A 42 -24.85 7.20 -4.23
N GLY A 43 -24.83 7.98 -3.16
CA GLY A 43 -25.28 9.37 -3.11
C GLY A 43 -24.15 10.39 -3.03
N GLY A 44 -23.06 10.04 -2.34
CA GLY A 44 -21.95 10.88 -1.96
C GLY A 44 -20.60 10.51 -2.59
N ASN A 45 -20.42 9.27 -3.06
CA ASN A 45 -19.30 8.93 -3.95
C ASN A 45 -19.78 8.87 -5.41
N SER A 46 -19.23 9.76 -6.23
CA SER A 46 -19.63 9.91 -7.64
C SER A 46 -19.25 8.72 -8.51
N MET A 47 -18.11 8.07 -8.23
CA MET A 47 -17.64 6.90 -8.98
C MET A 47 -18.47 5.67 -8.62
N ALA A 48 -18.76 5.48 -7.34
CA ALA A 48 -19.70 4.45 -6.88
C ALA A 48 -21.06 4.60 -7.55
N PHE A 49 -21.62 5.82 -7.59
CA PHE A 49 -22.90 6.09 -8.28
C PHE A 49 -22.86 5.72 -9.76
N GLN A 50 -21.81 6.11 -10.48
CA GLN A 50 -21.65 5.82 -11.91
C GLN A 50 -21.54 4.31 -12.18
N ASN A 51 -20.91 3.58 -11.27
CA ASN A 51 -20.67 2.14 -11.39
C ASN A 51 -21.72 1.26 -10.68
N ARG A 52 -22.79 1.86 -10.13
CA ARG A 52 -23.80 1.15 -9.33
C ARG A 52 -24.40 -0.07 -10.01
N ALA A 53 -24.74 0.05 -11.29
CA ALA A 53 -25.38 -1.04 -12.05
C ALA A 53 -24.46 -2.25 -12.22
N LEU A 54 -23.14 -2.09 -12.09
CA LEU A 54 -22.17 -3.18 -12.27
C LEU A 54 -22.01 -4.05 -11.03
N VAL A 55 -22.50 -3.56 -9.88
CA VAL A 55 -22.36 -4.23 -8.60
C VAL A 55 -23.70 -4.65 -8.02
N GLU A 56 -24.83 -4.38 -8.69
CA GLU A 56 -26.18 -4.53 -8.12
C GLU A 56 -26.51 -5.97 -7.70
N ASP A 57 -26.03 -6.94 -8.46
CA ASP A 57 -26.26 -8.37 -8.21
C ASP A 57 -25.25 -8.98 -7.20
N LEU A 58 -24.29 -8.20 -6.70
CA LEU A 58 -23.35 -8.71 -5.70
C LEU A 58 -24.07 -8.97 -4.37
N PRO A 59 -23.80 -10.10 -3.70
CA PRO A 59 -24.46 -10.51 -2.48
C PRO A 59 -23.90 -9.79 -1.23
N TYR A 60 -23.68 -8.47 -1.34
CA TYR A 60 -23.12 -7.63 -0.28
C TYR A 60 -24.07 -6.52 0.13
N SER A 61 -23.76 -5.83 1.23
CA SER A 61 -24.43 -4.60 1.66
C SER A 61 -24.25 -3.48 0.63
N ASP A 62 -25.10 -2.44 0.70
CA ASP A 62 -24.98 -1.27 -0.17
C ASP A 62 -23.61 -0.57 -0.01
N GLU A 63 -23.07 -0.59 1.21
CA GLU A 63 -21.79 0.04 1.55
C GLU A 63 -20.62 -0.72 0.91
N ALA A 64 -20.57 -2.05 1.06
CA ALA A 64 -19.60 -2.90 0.38
C ALA A 64 -19.72 -2.80 -1.16
N ARG A 65 -20.94 -2.80 -1.70
CA ARG A 65 -21.15 -2.60 -3.14
C ARG A 65 -20.63 -1.25 -3.60
N ALA A 66 -20.87 -0.18 -2.84
CA ALA A 66 -20.37 1.15 -3.18
C ALA A 66 -18.84 1.24 -3.12
N TYR A 67 -18.21 0.59 -2.14
CA TYR A 67 -16.75 0.44 -2.06
C TYR A 67 -16.19 -0.25 -3.31
N ILE A 68 -16.75 -1.40 -3.69
CA ILE A 68 -16.36 -2.14 -4.89
C ILE A 68 -16.57 -1.27 -6.15
N ALA A 69 -17.73 -0.63 -6.27
CA ALA A 69 -18.07 0.22 -7.41
C ALA A 69 -17.12 1.42 -7.58
N GLY A 70 -16.68 2.04 -6.49
CA GLY A 70 -15.67 3.10 -6.51
C GLY A 70 -14.30 2.59 -7.00
N ASN A 71 -13.89 1.40 -6.56
CA ASN A 71 -12.61 0.80 -6.92
C ASN A 71 -12.55 0.20 -8.33
N LEU A 72 -13.68 -0.04 -9.00
CA LEU A 72 -13.70 -0.40 -10.43
C LEU A 72 -13.02 0.66 -11.32
N GLU A 73 -12.94 1.91 -10.87
CA GLU A 73 -12.20 2.95 -11.58
C GLU A 73 -10.68 2.72 -11.56
N LEU A 74 -10.12 2.19 -10.47
CA LEU A 74 -8.70 1.81 -10.41
C LEU A 74 -8.40 0.68 -11.39
N GLU A 75 -9.26 -0.34 -11.46
CA GLU A 75 -9.14 -1.44 -12.43
C GLU A 75 -9.08 -0.90 -13.87
N ARG A 76 -10.01 0.00 -14.22
CA ARG A 76 -10.06 0.63 -15.54
C ARG A 76 -8.88 1.55 -15.81
N ALA A 77 -8.41 2.27 -14.79
CA ALA A 77 -7.24 3.13 -14.87
C ALA A 77 -5.99 2.31 -15.20
N LEU A 78 -5.79 1.19 -14.52
CA LEU A 78 -4.69 0.28 -14.78
C LEU A 78 -4.81 -0.37 -16.17
N ALA A 79 -6.00 -0.83 -16.57
CA ALA A 79 -6.21 -1.37 -17.91
C ALA A 79 -5.87 -0.35 -19.01
N LEU A 80 -6.30 0.90 -18.84
CA LEU A 80 -5.97 1.98 -19.77
C LEU A 80 -4.48 2.32 -19.75
N LEU A 81 -3.84 2.38 -18.59
CA LEU A 81 -2.40 2.63 -18.47
C LEU A 81 -1.61 1.56 -19.24
N MET A 82 -1.99 0.29 -19.09
CA MET A 82 -1.37 -0.83 -19.80
C MET A 82 -1.54 -0.72 -21.32
N GLU A 83 -2.73 -0.34 -21.79
CA GLU A 83 -2.99 -0.06 -23.21
C GLU A 83 -2.11 1.08 -23.72
N ARG A 84 -2.03 2.20 -23.01
CA ARG A 84 -1.20 3.36 -23.40
C ARG A 84 0.29 3.02 -23.44
N LEU A 85 0.77 2.23 -22.49
CA LEU A 85 2.15 1.74 -22.46
C LEU A 85 2.45 0.83 -23.66
N ASP A 86 1.51 -0.05 -24.04
CA ASP A 86 1.66 -0.93 -25.20
C ASP A 86 1.66 -0.13 -26.51
N GLU A 87 0.70 0.79 -26.68
CA GLU A 87 0.62 1.71 -27.83
C GLU A 87 1.90 2.53 -28.01
N ALA A 88 2.53 2.95 -26.91
CA ALA A 88 3.78 3.70 -26.91
C ALA A 88 5.04 2.81 -27.10
N GLY A 89 4.90 1.49 -27.10
CA GLY A 89 6.02 0.54 -27.14
C GLY A 89 6.89 0.55 -25.89
N GLN A 90 6.32 0.92 -24.73
CA GLN A 90 7.01 1.11 -23.45
C GLN A 90 6.61 0.08 -22.38
N LEU A 91 5.63 -0.77 -22.68
CA LEU A 91 5.11 -1.77 -21.73
C LEU A 91 6.19 -2.73 -21.22
N ASP A 92 7.08 -3.18 -22.10
CA ASP A 92 8.14 -4.14 -21.76
C ASP A 92 9.23 -3.55 -20.84
N ASP A 93 9.45 -2.24 -20.92
CA ASP A 93 10.51 -1.52 -20.20
C ASP A 93 9.97 -0.73 -18.99
N THR A 94 8.69 -0.90 -18.65
CA THR A 94 8.04 -0.23 -17.53
C THR A 94 7.84 -1.16 -16.34
N VAL A 95 8.23 -0.70 -15.15
CA VAL A 95 7.88 -1.33 -13.87
C VAL A 95 6.72 -0.57 -13.24
N ILE A 96 5.66 -1.28 -12.88
CA ILE A 96 4.50 -0.76 -12.15
C ILE A 96 4.62 -1.21 -10.69
N VAL A 97 4.56 -0.24 -9.78
CA VAL A 97 4.54 -0.46 -8.34
C VAL A 97 3.17 0.00 -7.82
N LEU A 98 2.30 -0.95 -7.51
CA LEU A 98 0.98 -0.69 -6.97
C LEU A 98 0.98 -1.01 -5.47
N SER A 99 0.80 0.03 -4.66
CA SER A 99 0.69 -0.08 -3.20
C SER A 99 -0.64 0.50 -2.76
N ALA A 100 -1.33 -0.19 -1.86
CA ALA A 100 -2.39 0.45 -1.07
C ALA A 100 -1.76 1.46 -0.10
N ASP A 101 -2.49 2.53 0.19
CA ASP A 101 -2.13 3.56 1.16
C ASP A 101 -2.55 3.16 2.59
N HIS A 102 -3.78 2.67 2.74
CA HIS A 102 -4.34 2.23 4.02
C HIS A 102 -5.54 1.29 3.81
N TYR A 103 -6.02 0.68 4.90
CA TYR A 103 -7.31 -0.03 4.92
C TYR A 103 -8.46 0.97 4.72
N PRO A 104 -9.65 0.56 4.22
CA PRO A 104 -10.70 1.51 3.82
C PRO A 104 -11.35 2.22 5.03
N TYR A 105 -10.78 3.37 5.42
CA TYR A 105 -11.35 4.23 6.46
C TYR A 105 -12.80 4.58 6.11
N GLY A 106 -13.71 4.40 7.06
CA GLY A 106 -15.13 4.72 6.90
C GLY A 106 -16.02 3.50 6.62
N LEU A 107 -15.46 2.35 6.25
CA LEU A 107 -16.18 1.08 6.36
C LEU A 107 -16.18 0.61 7.81
N SER A 108 -17.30 0.02 8.25
CA SER A 108 -17.35 -0.65 9.55
C SER A 108 -16.60 -2.00 9.50
N ASP A 109 -16.19 -2.49 10.66
CA ASP A 109 -15.51 -3.79 10.76
C ASP A 109 -16.44 -4.95 10.29
N GLU A 110 -17.76 -4.80 10.44
CA GLU A 110 -18.76 -5.74 9.91
C GLU A 110 -18.78 -5.76 8.38
N VAL A 111 -18.68 -4.60 7.72
CA VAL A 111 -18.67 -4.52 6.24
C VAL A 111 -17.35 -5.05 5.68
N ILE A 112 -16.23 -4.78 6.36
CA ILE A 112 -14.93 -5.38 6.02
C ILE A 112 -15.01 -6.91 6.15
N SER A 113 -15.57 -7.41 7.24
CA SER A 113 -15.74 -8.85 7.49
C SER A 113 -16.71 -9.51 6.51
N GLU A 114 -17.78 -8.80 6.13
CA GLU A 114 -18.72 -9.24 5.09
C GLU A 114 -17.99 -9.49 3.77
N MET A 115 -17.16 -8.53 3.34
CA MET A 115 -16.38 -8.66 2.10
C MET A 115 -15.30 -9.74 2.19
N ALA A 116 -14.69 -9.91 3.37
CA ALA A 116 -13.71 -10.97 3.61
C ALA A 116 -14.35 -12.37 3.66
N GLY A 117 -15.64 -12.46 4.01
CA GLY A 117 -16.36 -13.71 4.20
C GLY A 117 -16.13 -14.38 5.57
N TYR A 118 -15.46 -13.69 6.49
CA TYR A 118 -15.20 -14.12 7.86
C TYR A 118 -14.94 -12.90 8.76
N GLU A 119 -14.97 -13.09 10.08
CA GLU A 119 -14.69 -12.03 11.06
C GLU A 119 -13.22 -11.64 11.02
N VAL A 120 -12.93 -10.44 10.52
CA VAL A 120 -11.56 -9.93 10.36
C VAL A 120 -11.00 -9.48 11.71
N ASN A 121 -9.77 -9.87 12.01
CA ASN A 121 -9.09 -9.36 13.20
C ASN A 121 -8.71 -7.88 13.03
N THR A 122 -9.27 -7.01 13.87
CA THR A 122 -9.13 -5.55 13.74
C THR A 122 -7.81 -4.99 14.31
N ASP A 123 -7.07 -5.80 15.07
CA ASP A 123 -5.78 -5.45 15.66
C ASP A 123 -4.61 -5.59 14.67
N LEU A 124 -4.68 -6.59 13.78
CA LEU A 124 -3.61 -6.93 12.85
C LEU A 124 -4.09 -7.06 11.42
N GLU A 125 -5.05 -7.96 11.18
CA GLU A 125 -5.44 -8.39 9.84
C GLU A 125 -6.06 -7.26 9.02
N ARG A 126 -6.82 -6.37 9.66
CA ARG A 126 -7.39 -5.19 8.99
C ARG A 126 -6.34 -4.31 8.30
N PHE A 127 -5.11 -4.28 8.81
CA PHE A 127 -4.03 -3.49 8.23
C PHE A 127 -3.30 -4.21 7.08
N HIS A 128 -3.62 -5.47 6.83
CA HIS A 128 -3.01 -6.25 5.77
C HIS A 128 -3.45 -5.71 4.40
N SER A 129 -2.47 -5.29 3.60
CA SER A 129 -2.66 -4.88 2.21
C SER A 129 -1.64 -5.56 1.30
N THR A 130 -1.80 -5.43 0.00
CA THR A 130 -0.93 -6.05 -1.00
C THR A 130 -0.05 -4.99 -1.68
N LEU A 131 1.25 -5.27 -1.75
CA LEU A 131 2.17 -4.60 -2.66
C LEU A 131 2.30 -5.46 -3.92
N ILE A 132 1.98 -4.88 -5.09
CA ILE A 132 2.16 -5.55 -6.38
C ILE A 132 3.29 -4.85 -7.12
N LEU A 133 4.34 -5.63 -7.42
CA LEU A 133 5.43 -5.22 -8.32
C LEU A 133 5.24 -5.96 -9.63
N TYR A 134 5.06 -5.21 -10.71
CA TYR A 134 4.73 -5.76 -12.02
C TYR A 134 5.66 -5.22 -13.11
N LYS A 135 6.07 -6.11 -14.01
CA LYS A 135 6.71 -5.81 -15.29
C LYS A 135 6.19 -6.81 -16.31
N HIS A 136 5.94 -6.39 -17.54
CA HIS A 136 5.55 -7.33 -18.59
C HIS A 136 6.58 -8.46 -18.77
N GLY A 137 6.07 -9.69 -18.86
CA GLY A 137 6.85 -10.91 -19.03
C GLY A 137 7.59 -11.41 -17.76
N MET A 138 7.41 -10.79 -16.59
CA MET A 138 8.07 -11.27 -15.37
C MET A 138 7.47 -12.61 -14.89
N THR A 139 8.30 -13.46 -14.28
CA THR A 139 7.81 -14.68 -13.61
C THR A 139 7.12 -14.29 -12.30
N PRO A 140 5.87 -14.71 -12.07
CA PRO A 140 5.17 -14.42 -10.81
C PRO A 140 5.87 -15.06 -9.62
N ALA A 141 5.93 -14.34 -8.50
CA ALA A 141 6.37 -14.85 -7.21
C ALA A 141 5.52 -14.24 -6.10
N VAL A 142 5.22 -15.02 -5.07
CA VAL A 142 4.55 -14.56 -3.85
C VAL A 142 5.59 -14.42 -2.76
N VAL A 143 5.61 -13.26 -2.10
CA VAL A 143 6.49 -13.00 -0.96
C VAL A 143 5.63 -12.88 0.29
N GLU A 144 5.70 -13.88 1.16
CA GLU A 144 4.92 -13.92 2.41
C GLU A 144 5.65 -13.21 3.57
N LYS A 145 6.90 -12.79 3.36
CA LYS A 145 7.70 -12.08 4.37
C LYS A 145 7.00 -10.75 4.73
N PRO A 146 6.71 -10.48 6.02
CA PRO A 146 6.08 -9.21 6.40
C PRO A 146 6.87 -7.99 5.91
N CYS A 147 6.13 -7.03 5.35
CA CYS A 147 6.64 -5.76 4.86
C CYS A 147 5.61 -4.65 5.10
N SER A 148 6.08 -3.41 4.98
CA SER A 148 5.28 -2.20 5.14
C SER A 148 5.61 -1.16 4.08
N SER A 149 4.86 -0.07 4.04
CA SER A 149 5.03 0.99 3.03
C SER A 149 6.44 1.60 2.99
N VAL A 150 7.15 1.67 4.11
CA VAL A 150 8.53 2.19 4.15
C VAL A 150 9.55 1.27 3.48
N ASP A 151 9.22 -0.01 3.29
CA ASP A 151 10.07 -1.00 2.62
C ASP A 151 10.02 -0.88 1.08
N VAL A 152 9.02 -0.17 0.53
CA VAL A 152 8.81 -0.04 -0.92
C VAL A 152 10.02 0.62 -1.59
N LEU A 153 10.47 1.77 -1.09
CA LEU A 153 11.58 2.52 -1.68
C LEU A 153 12.89 1.69 -1.76
N PRO A 154 13.44 1.14 -0.65
CA PRO A 154 14.67 0.35 -0.74
C PRO A 154 14.52 -0.92 -1.60
N THR A 155 13.33 -1.52 -1.63
CA THR A 155 13.04 -2.68 -2.49
C THR A 155 13.09 -2.30 -3.97
N VAL A 156 12.43 -1.21 -4.36
CA VAL A 156 12.43 -0.72 -5.75
C VAL A 156 13.82 -0.25 -6.18
N LEU A 157 14.55 0.46 -5.32
CA LEU A 157 15.93 0.86 -5.59
C LEU A 157 16.83 -0.36 -5.85
N ASN A 158 16.72 -1.41 -5.03
CA ASN A 158 17.45 -2.66 -5.24
C ASN A 158 17.09 -3.32 -6.58
N LEU A 159 15.79 -3.47 -6.89
CA LEU A 159 15.33 -4.08 -8.14
C LEU A 159 15.81 -3.32 -9.40
N LEU A 160 15.89 -1.99 -9.32
CA LEU A 160 16.37 -1.14 -10.42
C LEU A 160 17.91 -1.02 -10.44
N GLY A 161 18.62 -1.65 -9.51
CA GLY A 161 20.08 -1.57 -9.42
C GLY A 161 20.61 -0.19 -9.01
N VAL A 162 19.79 0.63 -8.36
CA VAL A 162 20.17 1.96 -7.89
C VAL A 162 20.85 1.83 -6.52
N PRO A 163 22.12 2.27 -6.37
CA PRO A 163 22.81 2.17 -5.09
C PRO A 163 22.20 3.12 -4.07
N TYR A 164 22.02 2.64 -2.83
CA TYR A 164 21.53 3.43 -1.71
C TYR A 164 22.21 3.04 -0.40
N ASP A 165 22.28 3.98 0.55
CA ASP A 165 22.75 3.71 1.90
C ASP A 165 21.55 3.31 2.77
N SER A 166 21.45 2.04 3.11
CA SER A 166 20.34 1.50 3.91
C SER A 166 20.25 2.12 5.30
N ARG A 167 21.32 2.75 5.82
CA ARG A 167 21.31 3.43 7.12
C ARG A 167 20.48 4.72 7.10
N LEU A 168 20.20 5.25 5.91
CA LEU A 168 19.41 6.45 5.72
C LEU A 168 17.92 6.16 5.53
N LEU A 169 17.52 4.89 5.35
CA LEU A 169 16.13 4.52 5.12
C LEU A 169 15.59 3.76 6.34
N MET A 170 14.32 4.01 6.68
CA MET A 170 13.66 3.33 7.81
C MET A 170 13.17 1.93 7.44
N GLY A 171 12.81 1.72 6.17
CA GLY A 171 12.49 0.42 5.64
C GLY A 171 13.72 -0.37 5.20
N ARG A 172 13.48 -1.59 4.76
CA ARG A 172 14.47 -2.51 4.20
C ARG A 172 14.05 -2.99 2.82
N ASP A 173 15.00 -3.43 2.03
CA ASP A 173 14.68 -4.25 0.87
C ASP A 173 14.03 -5.57 1.32
N VAL A 174 12.82 -5.86 0.83
CA VAL A 174 12.06 -7.06 1.18
C VAL A 174 12.81 -8.33 0.76
N PHE A 175 13.58 -8.28 -0.33
CA PHE A 175 14.38 -9.39 -0.86
C PHE A 175 15.71 -9.59 -0.14
N SER A 176 16.08 -8.73 0.80
CA SER A 176 17.29 -8.90 1.60
C SER A 176 17.12 -9.99 2.68
N GLU A 177 18.25 -10.47 3.20
CA GLU A 177 18.32 -11.42 4.33
C GLU A 177 18.01 -10.78 5.69
N ALA A 178 17.72 -9.46 5.73
CA ALA A 178 17.40 -8.79 6.98
C ALA A 178 16.04 -9.30 7.54
N PRO A 179 15.94 -9.53 8.87
CA PRO A 179 14.68 -9.92 9.49
C PRO A 179 13.56 -8.89 9.23
N PRO A 180 12.33 -9.34 8.96
CA PRO A 180 11.19 -8.45 8.80
C PRO A 180 10.81 -7.76 10.11
N LEU A 181 10.48 -6.48 10.01
CA LEU A 181 9.90 -5.71 11.09
C LEU A 181 8.96 -4.66 10.51
N VAL A 182 7.67 -4.84 10.78
CA VAL A 182 6.61 -3.86 10.54
C VAL A 182 6.33 -3.15 11.86
N VAL A 183 6.25 -1.82 11.81
CA VAL A 183 6.01 -0.96 12.98
C VAL A 183 4.71 -0.20 12.76
N PHE A 184 3.78 -0.32 13.69
CA PHE A 184 2.49 0.38 13.67
C PHE A 184 2.59 1.72 14.43
N CYS A 185 1.65 2.64 14.15
CA CYS A 185 1.64 3.98 14.75
C CYS A 185 1.51 3.97 16.29
N ASP A 186 0.81 2.97 16.84
CA ASP A 186 0.63 2.76 18.27
C ASP A 186 1.84 2.05 18.93
N GLN A 187 2.93 1.83 18.18
CA GLN A 187 4.11 1.07 18.59
C GLN A 187 3.90 -0.44 18.72
N SER A 188 2.74 -0.96 18.28
CA SER A 188 2.61 -2.38 17.97
C SER A 188 3.62 -2.75 16.88
N TRP A 189 4.00 -4.03 16.82
CA TRP A 189 4.97 -4.49 15.82
C TRP A 189 4.70 -5.92 15.37
N LEU A 190 5.10 -6.22 14.13
CA LEU A 190 4.96 -7.52 13.50
C LEU A 190 6.31 -7.96 12.91
N THR A 191 6.71 -9.19 13.20
CA THR A 191 7.80 -9.92 12.56
C THR A 191 7.26 -11.20 11.92
N ASP A 192 8.12 -11.97 11.29
CA ASP A 192 7.84 -13.35 10.85
C ASP A 192 7.67 -14.33 12.01
N ARG A 193 8.00 -13.93 13.24
CA ARG A 193 7.97 -14.80 14.43
C ARG A 193 6.92 -14.41 15.45
N ALA A 194 6.51 -13.15 15.51
CA ALA A 194 5.53 -12.70 16.48
C ALA A 194 4.86 -11.38 16.09
N TYR A 195 3.69 -11.16 16.68
CA TYR A 195 3.01 -9.88 16.71
C TYR A 195 2.86 -9.42 18.17
N PHE A 196 3.20 -8.15 18.44
CA PHE A 196 2.98 -7.52 19.72
C PHE A 196 1.97 -6.39 19.57
N ASN A 197 0.89 -6.45 20.35
CA ASN A 197 -0.10 -5.40 20.47
C ASN A 197 0.24 -4.52 21.70
N SER A 198 0.65 -3.28 21.46
CA SER A 198 1.05 -2.35 22.52
C SER A 198 -0.11 -1.89 23.39
N THR A 199 -1.32 -1.82 22.84
CA THR A 199 -2.52 -1.37 23.54
C THR A 199 -3.03 -2.44 24.50
N ALA A 200 -3.02 -3.71 24.08
CA ALA A 200 -3.43 -4.85 24.90
C ALA A 200 -2.29 -5.43 25.75
N GLU A 201 -1.04 -5.02 25.50
CA GLU A 201 0.18 -5.59 26.09
C GLU A 201 0.29 -7.12 25.87
N THR A 202 -0.09 -7.60 24.68
CA THR A 202 -0.09 -9.02 24.35
C THR A 202 0.95 -9.36 23.29
N LEU A 203 1.60 -10.52 23.44
CA LEU A 203 2.53 -11.09 22.48
C LEU A 203 1.95 -12.37 21.90
N THR A 204 1.70 -12.38 20.60
CA THR A 204 1.28 -13.56 19.83
C THR A 204 2.49 -14.13 19.11
N VAL A 205 2.90 -15.35 19.44
CA VAL A 205 4.03 -16.04 18.79
C VAL A 205 3.52 -16.89 17.64
N PHE A 206 4.21 -16.85 16.50
CA PHE A 206 3.91 -17.65 15.32
C PHE A 206 4.84 -18.87 15.24
N GLY A 207 4.27 -19.99 14.81
CA GLY A 207 4.99 -21.26 14.72
C GLY A 207 5.28 -21.90 16.08
N ASP A 208 6.00 -23.02 16.04
CA ASP A 208 6.28 -23.84 17.23
C ASP A 208 7.64 -23.51 17.88
N GLU A 209 8.47 -22.70 17.23
CA GLU A 209 9.81 -22.38 17.73
C GLU A 209 9.77 -21.31 18.83
N PRO A 210 10.36 -21.56 20.01
CA PRO A 210 10.38 -20.58 21.08
C PRO A 210 11.16 -19.33 20.68
N LEU A 211 10.66 -18.17 21.10
CA LEU A 211 11.39 -16.92 20.98
C LEU A 211 12.63 -16.92 21.89
N PRO A 212 13.75 -16.32 21.48
CA PRO A 212 14.90 -16.11 22.36
C PRO A 212 14.54 -15.29 23.59
N ASP A 213 15.27 -15.52 24.69
CA ASP A 213 15.13 -14.72 25.91
C ASP A 213 15.34 -13.23 25.59
N GLY A 214 14.42 -12.38 26.07
CA GLY A 214 14.47 -10.93 25.85
C GLY A 214 14.08 -10.47 24.44
N TYR A 215 13.54 -11.35 23.58
CA TYR A 215 13.15 -11.00 22.20
C TYR A 215 12.18 -9.80 22.15
N ALA A 216 11.12 -9.82 22.96
CA ALA A 216 10.12 -8.75 22.97
C ALA A 216 10.73 -7.41 23.39
N ASP A 217 11.60 -7.39 24.42
CA ASP A 217 12.29 -6.19 24.88
C ASP A 217 13.26 -5.63 23.82
N ALA A 218 13.95 -6.53 23.10
CA ALA A 218 14.82 -6.16 22.00
C ALA A 218 14.02 -5.54 20.84
N MET A 219 12.87 -6.11 20.48
CA MET A 219 11.98 -5.57 19.45
C MET A 219 11.39 -4.22 19.87
N ALA A 220 10.90 -4.09 21.10
CA ALA A 220 10.39 -2.82 21.63
C ALA A 220 11.47 -1.71 21.60
N SER A 221 12.71 -2.04 21.97
CA SER A 221 13.84 -1.10 21.90
C SER A 221 14.13 -0.68 20.46
N LEU A 222 14.11 -1.61 19.51
CA LEU A 222 14.32 -1.35 18.10
C LEU A 222 13.20 -0.49 17.48
N VAL A 223 11.94 -0.80 17.79
CA VAL A 223 10.76 -0.02 17.38
C VAL A 223 10.87 1.42 17.85
N LYS A 224 11.16 1.61 19.15
CA LYS A 224 11.34 2.94 19.73
C LYS A 224 12.49 3.70 19.06
N ALA A 225 13.61 3.03 18.79
CA ALA A 225 14.75 3.64 18.10
C ALA A 225 14.37 4.07 16.68
N ARG A 226 13.68 3.23 15.90
CA ARG A 226 13.22 3.57 14.54
C ARG A 226 12.31 4.80 14.53
N LEU A 227 11.30 4.83 15.38
CA LEU A 227 10.39 5.98 15.48
C LEU A 227 11.12 7.25 15.90
N THR A 228 12.03 7.14 16.86
CA THR A 228 12.84 8.28 17.35
C THR A 228 13.73 8.84 16.24
N TYR A 229 14.51 7.98 15.56
CA TYR A 229 15.42 8.44 14.51
C TYR A 229 14.68 8.92 13.26
N SER A 230 13.55 8.30 12.91
CA SER A 230 12.69 8.81 11.84
C SER A 230 12.23 10.24 12.14
N GLY A 231 11.81 10.52 13.38
CA GLY A 231 11.45 11.88 13.79
C GLY A 231 12.64 12.85 13.72
N LEU A 232 13.80 12.44 14.25
CA LEU A 232 15.01 13.27 14.25
C LEU A 232 15.53 13.59 12.84
N ILE A 233 15.39 12.67 11.87
CA ILE A 233 15.76 12.93 10.47
C ILE A 233 14.96 14.11 9.92
N LEU A 234 13.66 14.17 10.22
CA LEU A 234 12.76 15.24 9.79
C LEU A 234 13.01 16.53 10.58
N ASP A 235 13.03 16.44 11.90
CA ASP A 235 13.14 17.60 12.81
C ASP A 235 14.46 18.35 12.65
N LEU A 236 15.54 17.64 12.31
CA LEU A 236 16.88 18.19 12.17
C LEU A 236 17.32 18.41 10.72
N ASP A 237 16.45 18.08 9.74
CA ASP A 237 16.79 18.11 8.31
C ASP A 237 18.12 17.37 8.05
N TYR A 238 18.21 16.14 8.56
CA TYR A 238 19.48 15.43 8.67
C TYR A 238 20.16 15.22 7.31
N TYR A 239 19.40 15.02 6.24
CA TYR A 239 19.96 14.83 4.90
C TYR A 239 20.73 16.05 4.39
N ARG A 240 20.34 17.27 4.77
CA ARG A 240 21.10 18.48 4.48
C ARG A 240 22.52 18.41 5.05
N THR A 241 22.69 17.80 6.23
CA THR A 241 24.02 17.65 6.86
C THR A 241 24.94 16.69 6.11
N LEU A 242 24.35 15.79 5.31
CA LEU A 242 25.07 14.85 4.45
C LEU A 242 25.31 15.39 3.03
N GLY A 243 24.77 16.56 2.70
CA GLY A 243 24.83 17.12 1.34
C GLY A 243 23.93 16.41 0.34
N LEU A 244 22.90 15.71 0.81
CA LEU A 244 21.87 15.09 -0.01
C LEU A 244 20.71 16.09 -0.13
N ASN A 245 20.65 16.83 -1.24
CA ASN A 245 19.60 17.81 -1.57
C ASN A 245 19.00 17.49 -2.93
#